data_AF-A0AAN8PRM8-F1
#
_entry.id   AF-A0AAN8PRM8-F1
#
_cell.length_a   1.000
_cell.length_b   1.000
_cell.length_c   1.000
_cell.angle_alpha   90.00
_cell.angle_beta   90.00
_cell.angle_gamma   90.00
#
_symmetry.space_group_name_H-M   'P 1'
#
loop_
_entity.id
_entity.type
_entity.pdbx_description
1 polymer ?
#
loop_
_entity_poly.entity_id
_entity_poly.type
_entity_poly.pdbx_seq_one_letter_code
_entity_poly.pdbx_strand_id
1 'polypeptide(L)' 'MRGKPVTALPGISVNYGKKLAAKGFGKADTVLGKFLMLDKQEEAFKCWLKDTCAANCKQQNDCYMCLKDWCDAFF' A
#
# COMPACT_ATOMS: atom_id res chain seq x y z
N MET A 1 -3.42 -11.81 0.65
CA MET A 1 -3.93 -10.49 1.06
C MET A 1 -5.44 -10.40 1.25
N ARG A 2 -6.25 -11.35 0.75
CA ARG A 2 -7.72 -11.34 0.89
C ARG A 2 -8.19 -11.13 2.34
N GLY A 3 -8.85 -10.00 2.58
CA GLY A 3 -9.50 -9.67 3.86
C GLY A 3 -8.56 -9.21 4.96
N LYS A 4 -7.24 -9.09 4.70
CA LYS A 4 -6.31 -8.56 5.70
C LYS A 4 -6.43 -7.03 5.79
N PRO A 5 -6.33 -6.46 7.01
CA PRO A 5 -6.29 -5.02 7.17
C PRO A 5 -5.05 -4.44 6.49
N VAL A 6 -5.14 -3.19 6.04
CA VAL A 6 -4.02 -2.50 5.39
C VAL A 6 -2.77 -2.40 6.29
N THR A 7 -2.95 -2.49 7.61
CA THR A 7 -1.88 -2.53 8.62
C THR A 7 -1.06 -3.83 8.61
N ALA A 8 -1.52 -4.86 7.89
CA ALA A 8 -0.75 -6.08 7.70
C ALA A 8 0.30 -5.94 6.58
N LEU A 9 0.27 -4.85 5.82
CA LEU A 9 1.28 -4.55 4.81
C LEU A 9 2.57 -4.05 5.49
N PRO A 10 3.75 -4.58 5.13
CA PRO A 10 5.03 -4.05 5.54
C PRO A 10 5.12 -2.55 5.24
N GLY A 11 5.69 -1.78 6.17
CA GLY A 11 5.74 -0.33 6.06
C GLY A 11 4.46 0.42 6.44
N ILE A 12 3.30 -0.25 6.58
CA ILE A 12 2.04 0.37 7.03
C ILE A 12 1.80 0.08 8.51
N SER A 13 2.22 0.99 9.38
CA SER A 13 1.84 0.98 10.79
C SER A 13 0.35 1.30 11.00
N VAL A 14 -0.17 0.99 12.20
CA VAL A 14 -1.57 1.24 12.60
C VAL A 14 -2.00 2.70 12.36
N ASN A 15 -1.12 3.67 12.59
CA ASN A 15 -1.40 5.09 12.32
C ASN A 15 -1.68 5.37 10.83
N TYR A 16 -0.86 4.80 9.94
CA TYR A 16 -1.06 4.96 8.50
C TYR A 16 -2.28 4.19 8.03
N GLY A 17 -2.51 3.00 8.58
CA GLY A 17 -3.71 2.23 8.29
C GLY A 17 -5.00 2.94 8.68
N LYS A 18 -5.02 3.70 9.79
CA LYS A 18 -6.14 4.57 10.15
C LYS A 18 -6.36 5.70 9.13
N LYS A 19 -5.30 6.36 8.66
CA LYS A 19 -5.39 7.41 7.62
C LYS A 19 -5.89 6.85 6.29
N LEU A 20 -5.35 5.71 5.88
CA LEU A 20 -5.78 4.97 4.68
C LEU A 20 -7.25 4.54 4.82
N ALA A 21 -7.65 3.99 5.96
CA ALA A 21 -9.04 3.62 6.25
C ALA A 21 -9.99 4.82 6.20
N ALA A 22 -9.58 5.97 6.74
CA ALA A 22 -10.36 7.21 6.65
C ALA A 22 -10.55 7.70 5.21
N LYS A 23 -9.61 7.40 4.31
CA LYS A 23 -9.71 7.66 2.86
C LYS A 23 -10.40 6.52 2.08
N GLY A 24 -10.89 5.47 2.74
CA GLY A 24 -11.55 4.32 2.11
C GLY A 24 -10.63 3.14 1.75
N PHE A 25 -9.33 3.23 2.04
CA PHE A 25 -8.32 2.19 1.78
C PHE A 25 -8.03 1.34 3.04
N GLY A 26 -9.06 0.92 3.76
CA GLY A 26 -8.89 0.19 5.03
C GLY A 26 -8.39 -1.26 4.88
N LYS A 27 -8.46 -1.81 3.67
CA LYS A 27 -8.08 -3.20 3.36
C LYS A 27 -6.86 -3.24 2.46
N ALA A 28 -6.04 -4.28 2.62
CA ALA A 28 -4.90 -4.53 1.73
C ALA A 28 -5.35 -4.68 0.27
N ASP A 29 -6.53 -5.29 0.03
CA ASP A 29 -7.10 -5.49 -1.30
C ASP A 29 -7.36 -4.15 -2.04
N THR A 30 -7.85 -3.13 -1.33
CA THR A 30 -8.07 -1.78 -1.90
C THR A 30 -6.77 -1.08 -2.28
N VAL A 31 -5.71 -1.23 -1.48
CA VAL A 31 -4.39 -0.67 -1.78
C VAL A 31 -3.76 -1.39 -2.97
N LEU A 32 -3.87 -2.71 -3.00
CA LEU A 32 -3.43 -3.52 -4.14
C LEU A 32 -4.18 -3.15 -5.43
N GLY A 33 -5.49 -2.92 -5.35
CA GLY A 33 -6.27 -2.43 -6.49
C GLY A 33 -5.77 -1.07 -7.02
N LYS A 34 -5.44 -0.15 -6.10
CA LYS A 34 -4.84 1.14 -6.47
C LYS A 34 -3.46 0.98 -7.10
N PHE A 35 -2.66 0.05 -6.58
CA PHE A 35 -1.35 -0.29 -7.13
C PHE A 35 -1.43 -0.84 -8.56
N LEU A 36 -2.38 -1.73 -8.83
CA LEU A 36 -2.64 -2.28 -10.17
C LEU A 36 -3.15 -1.19 -11.13
N MET A 37 -4.01 -0.28 -10.66
CA MET A 37 -4.47 0.87 -11.46
C MET A 37 -3.36 1.85 -11.84
N LEU A 38 -2.27 1.89 -11.07
CA LEU A 38 -1.09 2.71 -11.34
C LEU A 38 -0.08 2.00 -12.24
N ASP A 39 -0.44 0.89 -12.87
CA ASP A 39 0.46 0.10 -13.74
C ASP A 39 1.74 -0.35 -13.00
N LYS A 40 1.65 -0.56 -11.69
CA LYS A 40 2.79 -0.92 -10.82
C LYS A 40 3.92 0.14 -10.84
N GLN A 41 3.63 1.38 -11.26
CA GLN A 41 4.58 2.50 -11.24
C GLN A 41 5.04 2.80 -9.82
N GLU A 42 6.33 2.57 -9.57
CA GLU A 42 6.94 2.76 -8.25
C GLU A 42 6.81 4.21 -7.78
N GLU A 43 7.20 5.17 -8.61
CA GLU A 43 7.15 6.59 -8.25
C GLU A 43 5.73 7.09 -8.01
N ALA A 44 4.78 6.70 -8.87
CA ALA A 44 3.37 7.09 -8.71
C ALA A 44 2.77 6.51 -7.43
N PHE A 45 3.06 5.25 -7.11
CA PHE A 45 2.57 4.62 -5.88
C PHE A 45 3.23 5.22 -4.64
N LYS A 46 4.54 5.44 -4.66
CA LYS A 46 5.30 6.08 -3.57
C LYS A 46 4.78 7.49 -3.30
N CYS A 47 4.54 8.27 -4.36
CA CYS A 47 3.99 9.62 -4.27
C CYS A 47 2.56 9.61 -3.70
N TRP A 48 1.70 8.71 -4.19
CA TRP A 48 0.35 8.52 -3.65
C TRP A 48 0.37 8.10 -2.17
N LEU A 49 1.25 7.18 -1.78
CA LEU A 49 1.36 6.73 -0.39
C LEU A 49 1.88 7.84 0.52
N LYS A 50 2.80 8.68 0.03
CA LYS A 50 3.25 9.89 0.71
C LYS A 50 2.10 10.89 0.90
N ASP A 51 1.34 11.17 -0.15
CA ASP A 51 0.22 12.12 -0.08
C ASP A 51 -0.93 11.60 0.81
N THR A 52 -1.14 10.29 0.80
CA THR A 52 -2.26 9.64 1.50
C THR A 52 -1.98 9.44 2.99
N CYS A 53 -0.78 9.02 3.36
CA CYS A 53 -0.45 8.65 4.73
C CYS A 53 0.65 9.52 5.35
N ALA A 54 1.36 10.34 4.57
CA ALA A 54 2.65 10.93 4.92
C ALA A 54 3.71 9.88 5.30
N ALA A 55 3.69 8.73 4.60
CA ALA A 55 4.68 7.67 4.80
C ALA A 55 6.09 8.15 4.42
N ASN A 56 7.13 7.68 5.11
CA ASN A 56 8.52 7.99 4.78
C ASN A 56 9.05 7.10 3.63
N CYS A 57 10.19 7.46 3.03
CA CYS A 57 10.73 6.71 1.88
C CYS A 57 10.97 5.23 2.18
N LYS A 58 11.37 4.89 3.41
CA LYS A 58 11.60 3.50 3.82
C LYS A 58 10.29 2.70 3.83
N GLN A 59 9.26 3.22 4.49
CA GLN A 59 7.93 2.61 4.55
C GLN A 59 7.27 2.48 3.18
N GLN A 60 7.43 3.50 2.34
CA GLN A 60 6.96 3.47 0.96
C GLN A 60 7.63 2.33 0.19
N ASN A 61 8.95 2.15 0.36
CA ASN A 61 9.70 1.10 -0.30
C ASN A 61 9.33 -0.29 0.22
N ASP A 62 9.22 -0.48 1.54
CA ASP A 62 8.80 -1.74 2.16
C ASP A 62 7.39 -2.16 1.69
N CYS A 63 6.46 -1.21 1.65
CA CYS A 63 5.08 -1.45 1.20
C CYS A 63 5.04 -1.80 -0.29
N TYR A 64 5.77 -1.04 -1.12
CA TYR A 64 5.89 -1.31 -2.55
C TYR A 64 6.52 -2.68 -2.84
N MET A 65 7.63 -3.01 -2.19
CA MET A 65 8.32 -4.29 -2.35
C MET A 65 7.40 -5.45 -1.98
N CYS A 66 6.65 -5.35 -0.87
CA CYS A 66 5.68 -6.37 -0.50
C CYS A 66 4.54 -6.53 -1.51
N LEU A 67 4.00 -5.42 -2.03
CA LEU A 67 2.95 -5.48 -3.06
C LEU A 67 3.47 -6.04 -4.37
N LYS A 68 4.71 -5.73 -4.74
CA LYS A 68 5.38 -6.25 -5.93
C LYS A 68 5.62 -7.76 -5.80
N ASP A 69 6.20 -8.20 -4.69
CA ASP A 69 6.43 -9.63 -4.40
C ASP A 69 5.11 -10.41 -4.36
N TRP A 70 4.06 -9.81 -3.79
CA TRP A 70 2.73 -10.41 -3.80
C TRP A 70 2.11 -10.46 -5.20
N CYS A 71 2.33 -9.44 -6.04
CA CYS A 71 1.94 -9.54 -7.46
C CYS A 71 2.72 -10.67 -8.13
N ASP A 72 4.04 -10.75 -8.00
CA ASP A 72 4.86 -11.79 -8.63
C ASP A 72 4.46 -13.22 -8.19
N ALA A 73 4.09 -13.40 -6.92
CA ALA A 73 3.69 -14.70 -6.38
C ALA A 73 2.24 -15.12 -6.73
N PHE A 74 1.35 -14.18 -7.07
CA PHE A 74 -0.09 -14.45 -7.30
C PHE A 74 -0.60 -14.07 -8.70
N PHE A 75 0.21 -13.38 -9.50
CA PHE A 75 -0.05 -12.95 -10.88
C PHE A 75 1.09 -13.39 -11.79
#